data_AF-A0A6L4YHK5-F1
#
_entry.id   AF-A0A6L4YHK5-F1
#
_cell.length_a   1.000
_cell.length_b   1.000
_cell.length_c   1.000
_cell.angle_alpha   90.00
_cell.angle_beta   90.00
_cell.angle_gamma   90.00
#
_symmetry.space_group_name_H-M   'P 1'
#
loop_
_entity.id
_entity.type
_entity.pdbx_description
1 polymer ?
#
loop_
_entity_poly.entity_id
_entity_poly.type
_entity_poly.pdbx_seq_one_letter_code
_entity_poly.pdbx_strand_id
1 'polypeptide(L)'
;MANEKALAGIRHDKTRDANDGFDGGWVAHPGLVPIAAEEFRKVLGERPNQWEKQRDENFGPKDWLNFQPEQPITEVGVRNNINVGIHYLGSWLAGNGCVPIHNLMEDAATAEISRSQVWQWVVSPKGKLDDGRKVTADMVRDFIPEELAKVKATVTAQGEKTETYDQAAKIFEEMSLADNYPEFLTLPLYEAME
;
A
#
# COMPACT_ATOMS: atom_id res chain seq x y z
N MET A 1 -21.16 7.64 -7.52
CA MET A 1 -19.91 8.39 -7.84
C MET A 1 -18.64 7.75 -7.27
N ALA A 2 -18.30 7.87 -5.97
CA ALA A 2 -17.05 7.31 -5.43
C ALA A 2 -16.98 5.76 -5.52
N ASN A 3 -18.08 5.09 -5.17
CA ASN A 3 -18.18 3.63 -5.25
C ASN A 3 -18.11 3.13 -6.71
N GLU A 4 -18.80 3.80 -7.65
CA GLU A 4 -18.78 3.40 -9.08
C GLU A 4 -17.40 3.51 -9.72
N LYS A 5 -16.61 4.54 -9.40
CA LYS A 5 -15.25 4.69 -9.92
C LYS A 5 -14.33 3.58 -9.41
N ALA A 6 -14.42 3.24 -8.12
CA ALA A 6 -13.65 2.14 -7.53
C ALA A 6 -14.04 0.80 -8.17
N LEU A 7 -15.34 0.53 -8.32
CA LEU A 7 -15.84 -0.69 -8.96
C LEU A 7 -15.45 -0.76 -10.45
N ALA A 8 -15.43 0.36 -11.16
CA ALA A 8 -14.97 0.42 -12.55
C ALA A 8 -13.48 0.10 -12.68
N GLY A 9 -12.65 0.59 -11.76
CA GLY A 9 -11.23 0.23 -11.68
C GLY A 9 -11.03 -1.26 -11.46
N ILE A 10 -11.77 -1.85 -10.51
CA ILE A 10 -11.72 -3.30 -10.26
C ILE A 10 -12.12 -4.09 -11.50
N ARG A 11 -13.21 -3.72 -12.20
CA ARG A 11 -13.61 -4.39 -13.44
C ARG A 11 -12.51 -4.32 -14.51
N HIS A 12 -11.94 -3.13 -14.69
CA HIS A 12 -10.85 -2.93 -15.65
C HIS A 12 -9.67 -3.85 -15.35
N ASP A 13 -9.22 -3.90 -14.10
CA ASP A 13 -8.08 -4.73 -13.71
C ASP A 13 -8.39 -6.23 -13.83
N LYS A 14 -9.56 -6.69 -13.38
CA LYS A 14 -9.95 -8.10 -13.53
C LYS A 14 -10.18 -8.51 -14.98
N THR A 15 -10.64 -7.59 -15.83
CA THR A 15 -10.72 -7.81 -17.28
C THR A 15 -9.32 -7.98 -17.87
N ARG A 16 -8.37 -7.11 -17.50
CA ARG A 16 -6.97 -7.24 -17.93
C ARG A 16 -6.38 -8.57 -17.48
N ASP A 17 -6.47 -8.90 -16.18
CA ASP A 17 -5.95 -10.15 -15.62
C ASP A 17 -6.52 -11.38 -16.36
N ALA A 18 -7.85 -11.43 -16.54
CA ALA A 18 -8.48 -12.54 -17.27
C ALA A 18 -8.00 -12.62 -18.73
N ASN A 19 -7.85 -11.48 -19.41
CA ASN A 19 -7.35 -11.43 -20.79
C ASN A 19 -5.85 -11.66 -20.92
N ASP A 20 -5.06 -11.48 -19.87
CA ASP A 20 -3.62 -11.76 -19.89
C ASP A 20 -3.31 -13.24 -19.66
N GLY A 21 -4.29 -14.02 -19.20
CA GLY A 21 -4.19 -15.48 -19.05
C GLY A 21 -4.14 -15.96 -17.61
N PHE A 22 -4.41 -15.10 -16.63
CA PHE A 22 -4.50 -15.54 -15.23
C PHE A 22 -5.69 -16.49 -15.02
N ASP A 23 -5.52 -17.57 -14.27
CA ASP A 23 -6.61 -18.54 -14.01
C ASP A 23 -7.65 -18.04 -13.00
N GLY A 24 -7.31 -17.02 -12.21
CA GLY A 24 -8.15 -16.41 -11.19
C GLY A 24 -7.55 -15.11 -10.65
N GLY A 25 -8.17 -14.53 -9.63
CA GLY A 25 -7.66 -13.31 -9.00
C GLY A 25 -8.15 -13.15 -7.56
N TRP A 26 -7.48 -12.28 -6.80
CA TRP A 26 -7.82 -12.00 -5.39
C TRP A 26 -8.75 -10.80 -5.23
N VAL A 27 -9.56 -10.86 -4.16
CA VAL A 27 -10.38 -9.75 -3.65
C VAL A 27 -10.31 -9.73 -2.12
N ALA A 28 -10.30 -8.54 -1.51
CA ALA A 28 -10.19 -8.38 -0.07
C ALA A 28 -11.54 -8.21 0.66
N HIS A 29 -12.65 -8.15 -0.07
CA HIS A 29 -13.99 -8.00 0.50
C HIS A 29 -15.03 -8.86 -0.25
N PRO A 30 -15.96 -9.57 0.44
CA PRO A 30 -16.95 -10.45 -0.20
C PRO A 30 -17.82 -9.75 -1.24
N GLY A 31 -18.14 -8.46 -1.03
CA GLY A 31 -18.91 -7.65 -1.97
C GLY A 31 -18.26 -7.45 -3.34
N LEU A 32 -16.96 -7.74 -3.48
CA LEU A 32 -16.23 -7.65 -4.74
C LEU A 32 -16.22 -8.98 -5.52
N VAL A 33 -16.61 -10.09 -4.88
CA VAL A 33 -16.64 -11.42 -5.52
C VAL A 33 -17.50 -11.44 -6.78
N PRO A 34 -18.75 -10.92 -6.80
CA PRO A 34 -19.58 -10.99 -7.99
C PRO A 34 -18.97 -10.27 -9.20
N ILE A 35 -18.37 -9.10 -8.97
CA ILE A 35 -17.77 -8.27 -10.01
C ILE A 35 -16.53 -8.93 -10.58
N ALA A 36 -15.62 -9.40 -9.73
CA ALA A 36 -14.43 -10.10 -10.19
C ALA A 36 -14.79 -11.39 -10.95
N ALA A 37 -15.72 -12.18 -10.41
CA ALA A 37 -16.17 -13.41 -11.03
C ALA A 37 -16.85 -13.18 -12.40
N GLU A 38 -17.57 -12.07 -12.57
CA GLU A 38 -18.16 -11.69 -13.86
C GLU A 38 -17.10 -11.53 -14.94
N GLU A 39 -16.01 -10.79 -14.65
CA GLU A 39 -14.96 -10.53 -15.65
C GLU A 39 -14.17 -11.80 -16.02
N PHE A 40 -13.88 -12.68 -15.06
CA PHE A 40 -13.24 -13.98 -15.36
C PHE A 40 -14.17 -14.91 -16.15
N ARG A 41 -15.48 -14.96 -15.84
CA ARG A 41 -16.44 -15.79 -16.59
C ARG A 41 -16.55 -15.37 -18.06
N LYS A 42 -16.42 -14.08 -18.39
CA LYS A 42 -16.43 -13.59 -19.78
C LYS A 42 -15.33 -14.23 -20.64
N VAL A 43 -14.18 -14.57 -20.04
CA VAL A 43 -13.03 -15.17 -20.74
C VAL A 43 -13.01 -16.69 -20.60
N LEU A 44 -13.28 -17.22 -19.41
CA LEU A 44 -13.21 -18.65 -19.12
C LEU A 44 -14.40 -19.43 -19.70
N GLY A 45 -15.60 -18.82 -19.71
CA GLY A 45 -16.84 -19.53 -19.97
C GLY A 45 -17.09 -20.61 -18.92
N GLU A 46 -17.31 -21.85 -19.37
CA GLU A 46 -17.48 -23.03 -18.52
C GLU A 46 -16.16 -23.69 -18.09
N ARG A 47 -15.01 -23.20 -18.59
CA ARG A 47 -13.71 -23.80 -18.28
C ARG A 47 -13.30 -23.49 -16.84
N PRO A 48 -12.71 -24.44 -16.10
CA PRO A 48 -12.30 -24.22 -14.71
C PRO A 48 -11.06 -23.31 -14.58
N ASN A 49 -10.30 -23.13 -15.66
CA ASN A 49 -9.05 -22.37 -15.75
C ASN A 49 -8.68 -22.14 -17.24
N GLN A 50 -7.58 -21.44 -17.51
CA GLN A 50 -7.08 -21.16 -18.86
C GLN A 50 -5.60 -21.49 -19.03
N TRP A 51 -5.09 -22.51 -18.33
CA TRP A 51 -3.70 -22.97 -18.44
C TRP A 51 -3.26 -23.26 -19.89
N GLU A 52 -4.17 -23.58 -20.81
CA GLU A 52 -3.84 -23.79 -22.23
C GLU A 52 -3.35 -22.50 -22.93
N LYS A 53 -3.62 -21.33 -22.35
CA LYS A 53 -3.12 -20.04 -22.82
C LYS A 53 -1.67 -19.85 -22.39
N GLN A 54 -0.79 -20.57 -23.08
CA GLN A 54 0.65 -20.44 -22.92
C GLN A 54 1.16 -19.16 -23.60
N ARG A 55 2.19 -18.57 -22.99
CA ARG A 55 2.91 -17.39 -23.48
C ARG A 55 4.28 -17.82 -23.98
N ASP A 56 4.67 -17.40 -25.18
CA ASP A 56 5.93 -17.76 -25.84
C ASP A 56 6.95 -16.60 -25.81
N GLU A 57 6.59 -15.47 -25.22
CA GLU A 57 7.50 -14.35 -25.05
C GLU A 57 8.62 -14.67 -24.03
N ASN A 58 9.84 -14.24 -24.35
CA ASN A 58 10.99 -14.42 -23.48
C ASN A 58 11.27 -13.12 -22.72
N PHE A 59 11.18 -13.18 -21.39
CA PHE A 59 11.54 -12.09 -20.48
C PHE A 59 12.85 -12.41 -19.76
N GLY A 60 13.70 -11.41 -19.58
CA GLY A 60 14.98 -11.56 -18.88
C GLY A 60 15.20 -10.50 -17.80
N PRO A 61 16.39 -10.51 -17.17
CA PRO A 61 16.72 -9.59 -16.07
C PRO A 61 16.53 -8.11 -16.39
N LYS A 62 16.67 -7.73 -17.67
CA LYS A 62 16.47 -6.35 -18.14
C LYS A 62 15.01 -5.91 -18.02
N ASP A 63 14.08 -6.84 -18.25
CA ASP A 63 12.64 -6.60 -18.17
C ASP A 63 12.17 -6.56 -16.72
N TRP A 64 12.71 -7.45 -15.87
CA TRP A 64 12.38 -7.50 -14.43
C TRP A 64 12.88 -6.28 -13.66
N LEU A 65 13.96 -5.63 -14.13
CA LEU A 65 14.54 -4.42 -13.55
C LEU A 65 14.15 -3.15 -14.33
N ASN A 66 13.14 -3.23 -15.20
CA ASN A 66 12.61 -2.07 -15.89
C ASN A 66 11.53 -1.38 -15.04
N PHE A 67 11.90 -0.28 -14.39
CA PHE A 67 11.02 0.49 -13.49
C PHE A 67 10.16 1.55 -14.21
N GLN A 68 10.02 1.48 -15.54
CA GLN A 68 9.25 2.45 -16.32
C GLN A 68 7.76 2.09 -16.45
N PRO A 69 6.85 3.08 -16.64
CA PRO A 69 7.13 4.52 -16.63
C PRO A 69 7.35 5.06 -15.21
N GLU A 70 8.29 5.99 -15.05
CA GLU A 70 8.45 6.72 -13.79
C GLU A 70 7.33 7.75 -13.63
N GLN A 71 6.69 7.77 -12.45
CA GLN A 71 5.77 8.83 -12.04
C GLN A 71 6.46 9.74 -11.03
N PRO A 72 6.07 11.03 -10.95
CA PRO A 72 6.67 11.95 -9.99
C PRO A 72 6.44 11.50 -8.54
N ILE A 73 7.44 11.72 -7.70
CA ILE A 73 7.24 11.73 -6.25
C ILE A 73 6.54 13.05 -5.92
N THR A 74 5.42 13.02 -5.21
CA THR A 74 4.68 14.22 -4.84
C THR A 74 4.64 14.37 -3.33
N GLU A 75 4.53 15.59 -2.81
CA GLU A 75 4.36 15.79 -1.35
C GLU A 75 3.14 15.03 -0.83
N VAL A 76 2.05 15.04 -1.60
CA VAL A 76 0.83 14.29 -1.29
C VAL A 76 1.11 12.79 -1.17
N GLY A 77 1.93 12.23 -2.06
CA GLY A 77 2.35 10.83 -2.01
C GLY A 77 3.20 10.51 -0.76
N VAL A 78 4.16 11.37 -0.43
CA VAL A 78 4.97 11.23 0.81
C VAL A 78 4.07 11.25 2.04
N ARG A 79 3.19 12.23 2.14
CA ARG A 79 2.24 12.36 3.26
C ARG A 79 1.29 11.17 3.34
N ASN A 80 0.80 10.68 2.20
CA ASN A 80 -0.06 9.50 2.18
C ASN A 80 0.65 8.26 2.70
N ASN A 81 1.92 8.03 2.32
CA ASN A 81 2.70 6.90 2.84
C ASN A 81 2.91 7.03 4.36
N ILE A 82 3.21 8.22 4.88
CA ILE A 82 3.31 8.47 6.33
C ILE A 82 1.97 8.18 7.01
N ASN A 83 0.87 8.70 6.47
CA ASN A 83 -0.46 8.56 7.03
C ASN A 83 -0.90 7.09 7.10
N VAL A 84 -0.84 6.37 5.97
CA VAL A 84 -1.21 4.95 5.87
C VAL A 84 -0.31 4.09 6.74
N GLY A 85 1.00 4.35 6.75
CA GLY A 85 1.95 3.65 7.60
C GLY A 85 1.60 3.79 9.09
N ILE A 86 1.47 5.02 9.59
CA ILE A 86 1.13 5.27 11.00
C ILE A 86 -0.23 4.67 11.36
N HIS A 87 -1.23 4.81 10.48
CA HIS A 87 -2.56 4.27 10.72
C HIS A 87 -2.53 2.75 10.85
N TYR A 88 -1.92 2.06 9.89
CA TYR A 88 -1.79 0.60 9.94
C TYR A 88 -1.04 0.13 11.19
N LEU A 89 0.09 0.76 11.51
CA LEU A 89 0.88 0.41 12.70
C LEU A 89 0.08 0.60 14.00
N GLY A 90 -0.70 1.68 14.10
CA GLY A 90 -1.58 1.93 15.25
C GLY A 90 -2.63 0.84 15.44
N SER A 91 -3.31 0.45 14.36
CA SER A 91 -4.27 -0.65 14.38
C SER A 91 -3.61 -2.00 14.69
N TRP A 92 -2.42 -2.25 14.12
CA TRP A 92 -1.68 -3.49 14.34
C TRP A 92 -1.28 -3.63 15.82
N LEU A 93 -0.78 -2.56 16.44
CA LEU A 93 -0.46 -2.54 17.88
C LEU A 93 -1.71 -2.72 18.76
N ALA A 94 -2.89 -2.36 18.26
CA ALA A 94 -4.16 -2.61 18.92
C ALA A 94 -4.70 -4.05 18.67
N GLY A 95 -3.92 -4.91 18.00
CA GLY A 95 -4.27 -6.30 17.72
C GLY A 95 -5.06 -6.51 16.43
N ASN A 96 -5.17 -5.51 15.54
CA ASN A 96 -5.86 -5.62 14.26
C ASN A 96 -4.90 -5.47 13.07
N GLY A 97 -4.60 -6.58 12.39
CA GLY A 97 -3.74 -6.60 11.20
C GLY A 97 -4.44 -6.42 9.86
N CYS A 98 -5.78 -6.25 9.83
CA CYS A 98 -6.59 -6.09 8.62
C CYS A 98 -7.44 -4.81 8.75
N VAL A 99 -6.98 -3.74 8.11
CA VAL A 99 -7.36 -2.38 8.50
C VAL A 99 -8.02 -1.64 7.33
N PRO A 100 -9.28 -1.16 7.47
CA PRO A 100 -9.90 -0.33 6.46
C PRO A 100 -9.33 1.10 6.49
N ILE A 101 -8.42 1.44 5.57
CA ILE A 101 -7.82 2.77 5.45
C ILE A 101 -8.24 3.38 4.11
N HIS A 102 -8.81 4.59 4.12
CA HIS A 102 -9.27 5.29 2.91
C HIS A 102 -10.22 4.47 2.00
N ASN A 103 -11.02 3.57 2.59
CA ASN A 103 -11.91 2.60 1.92
C ASN A 103 -11.20 1.44 1.19
N LEU A 104 -9.91 1.24 1.46
CA LEU A 104 -9.14 0.07 1.04
C LEU A 104 -8.89 -0.83 2.25
N MET A 105 -8.84 -2.14 2.03
CA MET A 105 -8.48 -3.09 3.06
C MET A 105 -6.98 -3.30 3.03
N GLU A 106 -6.28 -2.71 3.99
CA GLU A 106 -4.83 -2.70 4.04
C GLU A 106 -4.30 -3.79 4.96
N ASP A 107 -3.15 -4.35 4.58
CA ASP A 107 -2.37 -5.31 5.35
C ASP A 107 -0.93 -4.79 5.59
N ALA A 108 -0.09 -5.63 6.18
CA ALA A 108 1.29 -5.26 6.52
C ALA A 108 2.11 -4.85 5.30
N ALA A 109 1.83 -5.41 4.12
CA ALA A 109 2.59 -5.09 2.91
C ALA A 109 2.36 -3.64 2.46
N THR A 110 1.18 -3.07 2.71
CA THR A 110 0.90 -1.65 2.45
C THR A 110 1.74 -0.75 3.36
N ALA A 111 1.86 -1.08 4.64
CA ALA A 111 2.72 -0.34 5.55
C ALA A 111 4.21 -0.52 5.22
N GLU A 112 4.62 -1.71 4.78
CA GLU A 112 5.98 -2.00 4.32
C GLU A 112 6.36 -1.09 3.15
N ILE A 113 5.59 -1.11 2.06
CA ILE A 113 5.91 -0.28 0.89
C ILE A 113 5.85 1.22 1.22
N SER A 114 4.98 1.61 2.15
CA SER A 114 4.88 3.01 2.61
C SER A 114 6.18 3.46 3.30
N ARG A 115 6.68 2.71 4.30
CA ARG A 115 7.95 3.05 4.95
C ARG A 115 9.16 2.89 4.01
N SER A 116 9.15 1.88 3.13
CA SER A 116 10.23 1.62 2.18
C SER A 116 10.42 2.81 1.24
N GLN A 117 9.32 3.34 0.71
CA GLN A 117 9.37 4.48 -0.20
C GLN A 117 9.87 5.74 0.52
N VAL A 118 9.36 6.03 1.73
CA VAL A 118 9.85 7.17 2.53
C VAL A 118 11.36 7.03 2.78
N TRP A 119 11.81 5.87 3.25
CA TRP A 119 13.24 5.59 3.46
C TRP A 119 14.06 5.76 2.18
N GLN A 120 13.63 5.14 1.08
CA GLN A 120 14.32 5.22 -0.21
C GLN A 120 14.41 6.66 -0.71
N TRP A 121 13.34 7.44 -0.57
CA TRP A 121 13.31 8.83 -0.98
C TRP A 121 14.17 9.73 -0.10
N VAL A 122 14.38 9.40 1.18
CA VAL A 122 15.34 10.12 2.03
C VAL A 122 16.77 9.81 1.61
N VAL A 123 17.14 8.54 1.47
CA VAL A 123 18.56 8.14 1.24
C VAL A 123 19.01 8.30 -0.22
N SER A 124 18.11 8.15 -1.19
CA SER A 124 18.47 8.15 -2.61
C SER A 124 18.56 9.57 -3.20
N PRO A 125 19.55 9.89 -4.04
CA PRO A 125 19.59 11.17 -4.76
C PRO A 125 18.38 11.40 -5.69
N LYS A 126 17.64 10.32 -6.04
CA LYS A 126 16.42 10.39 -6.85
C LYS A 126 15.17 10.81 -6.08
N GLY A 127 15.21 10.86 -4.75
CA GLY A 127 14.07 11.24 -3.91
C GLY A 127 13.72 12.72 -3.97
N LYS A 128 13.39 13.23 -5.15
CA LYS A 128 12.99 14.62 -5.38
C LYS A 128 11.50 14.68 -5.68
N LEU A 129 10.83 15.60 -4.99
CA LEU A 129 9.44 15.94 -5.27
C LEU A 129 9.31 16.52 -6.68
N ASP A 130 8.09 16.54 -7.20
CA ASP A 130 7.69 17.15 -8.47
C ASP A 130 7.95 18.64 -8.55
N ASP A 131 8.05 19.32 -7.41
CA ASP A 131 8.48 20.72 -7.30
C ASP A 131 10.01 20.91 -7.18
N GLY A 132 10.77 19.81 -7.22
CA GLY A 132 12.23 19.79 -7.18
C GLY A 132 12.86 19.75 -5.79
N ARG A 133 12.09 19.88 -4.70
CA ARG A 133 12.61 19.73 -3.33
C ARG A 133 13.09 18.30 -3.10
N LYS A 134 14.20 18.15 -2.39
CA LYS A 134 14.68 16.85 -1.92
C LYS A 134 13.85 16.40 -0.71
N VAL A 135 13.38 15.16 -0.70
CA VAL A 135 12.82 14.54 0.51
C VAL A 135 13.96 14.34 1.51
N THR A 136 13.85 14.95 2.68
CA THR A 136 14.84 14.91 3.77
C THR A 136 14.23 14.29 5.03
N ALA A 137 15.10 13.85 5.95
CA ALA A 137 14.65 13.37 7.26
C ALA A 137 13.86 14.44 8.02
N ASP A 138 14.30 15.71 7.97
CA ASP A 138 13.60 16.82 8.64
C ASP A 138 12.21 17.06 8.07
N MET A 139 12.06 17.00 6.73
CA MET A 139 10.75 17.10 6.08
C MET A 139 9.80 15.97 6.54
N VAL A 140 10.30 14.74 6.66
CA VAL A 140 9.49 13.62 7.14
C VAL A 140 9.11 13.80 8.62
N ARG A 141 10.05 14.26 9.46
CA ARG A 141 9.78 14.56 10.88
C ARG A 141 8.75 15.67 11.06
N ASP A 142 8.74 16.67 10.20
CA ASP A 142 7.73 17.74 10.20
C ASP A 142 6.35 17.20 9.78
N PHE A 143 6.30 16.28 8.82
CA PHE A 143 5.03 15.72 8.33
C PHE A 143 4.40 14.68 9.28
N ILE A 144 5.19 13.91 10.02
CA ILE A 144 4.69 12.89 10.95
C ILE A 144 3.64 13.43 11.95
N PRO A 145 3.87 14.50 12.73
CA PRO A 145 2.87 15.01 13.67
C PRO A 145 1.62 15.54 12.96
N GLU A 146 1.77 16.13 11.77
CA GLU A 146 0.65 16.61 10.95
C GLU A 146 -0.25 15.45 10.48
N GLU A 147 0.35 14.36 9.98
CA GLU A 147 -0.39 13.18 9.53
C GLU A 147 -0.94 12.37 10.70
N LEU A 148 -0.21 12.23 11.81
CA LEU A 148 -0.67 11.58 13.03
C LEU A 148 -1.95 12.25 13.56
N ALA A 149 -2.01 13.58 13.58
CA ALA A 149 -3.19 14.32 14.00
C ALA A 149 -4.41 13.99 13.12
N LYS A 150 -4.22 13.88 11.79
CA LYS A 150 -5.28 13.49 10.85
C LYS A 150 -5.74 12.05 11.09
N VAL A 151 -4.80 11.11 11.26
CA VAL A 151 -5.10 9.71 11.55
C VAL A 151 -5.93 9.59 12.83
N LYS A 152 -5.49 10.21 13.93
CA LYS A 152 -6.22 10.19 15.20
C LYS A 152 -7.62 10.78 15.08
N ALA A 153 -7.80 11.85 14.30
CA ALA A 153 -9.10 12.44 14.04
C ALA A 153 -10.04 11.45 13.30
N THR A 154 -9.54 10.77 12.27
CA THR A 154 -10.29 9.75 11.53
C THR A 154 -10.69 8.57 12.42
N VAL A 155 -9.74 8.02 13.18
CA VAL A 155 -9.95 6.87 14.08
C VAL A 155 -10.96 7.20 15.18
N THR A 156 -10.84 8.39 15.79
CA THR A 156 -11.79 8.87 16.80
C THR A 156 -13.19 9.05 16.20
N ALA A 157 -13.29 9.59 14.99
CA ALA A 157 -14.57 9.74 14.29
C ALA A 157 -15.24 8.40 13.96
N GLN A 158 -14.46 7.32 13.84
CA GLN A 158 -14.95 5.95 13.67
C GLN A 158 -15.33 5.28 15.01
N GLY A 159 -15.11 5.96 16.15
CA GLY A 159 -15.39 5.43 17.49
C GLY A 159 -14.30 4.50 18.01
N GLU A 160 -13.15 4.45 17.36
CA GLU A 160 -12.00 3.65 17.76
C GLU A 160 -11.07 4.45 18.69
N LYS A 161 -10.26 3.73 19.45
CA LYS A 161 -9.33 4.33 20.40
C LYS A 161 -7.97 4.60 19.76
N THR A 162 -7.23 5.56 20.31
CA THR A 162 -6.00 6.08 19.71
C THR A 162 -4.75 5.90 20.56
N GLU A 163 -4.78 5.07 21.62
CA GLU A 163 -3.68 4.96 22.59
C GLU A 163 -2.37 4.44 21.97
N THR A 164 -2.47 3.60 20.93
CA THR A 164 -1.32 2.99 20.25
C THR A 164 -0.68 3.88 19.19
N TYR A 165 -1.33 4.98 18.80
CA TYR A 165 -0.94 5.73 17.58
C TYR A 165 0.28 6.64 17.79
N ASP A 166 0.53 7.12 19.01
CA ASP A 166 1.77 7.86 19.30
C ASP A 166 2.98 6.94 19.22
N GLN A 167 2.86 5.71 19.73
CA GLN A 167 3.89 4.68 19.63
C GLN A 167 4.09 4.26 18.17
N ALA A 168 2.99 4.09 17.42
CA ALA A 168 3.04 3.79 15.99
C ALA A 168 3.81 4.85 15.19
N ALA A 169 3.57 6.14 15.46
CA ALA A 169 4.30 7.24 14.82
C ALA A 169 5.80 7.21 15.12
N LYS A 170 6.16 6.93 16.37
CA LYS A 170 7.57 6.79 16.77
C LYS A 170 8.26 5.62 16.05
N ILE A 171 7.63 4.43 16.05
CA ILE A 171 8.17 3.25 15.37
C ILE A 171 8.26 3.50 13.85
N PHE A 172 7.26 4.15 13.25
CA PHE A 172 7.30 4.53 11.84
C PHE A 172 8.48 5.45 11.53
N GLU A 173 8.72 6.48 12.34
CA GLU A 173 9.87 7.39 12.19
C GLU A 173 11.18 6.61 12.24
N GLU A 174 11.37 5.81 13.30
CA GLU A 174 12.59 5.04 13.54
C GLU A 174 12.91 4.14 12.35
N MET A 175 11.93 3.41 11.80
CA MET A 175 12.14 2.53 10.66
C MET A 175 12.34 3.28 9.34
N SER A 176 11.62 4.38 9.13
CA SER A 176 11.65 5.13 7.87
C SER A 176 12.89 6.01 7.74
N LEU A 177 13.53 6.35 8.86
CA LEU A 177 14.71 7.22 8.90
C LEU A 177 15.98 6.52 9.42
N ALA A 178 15.93 5.20 9.61
CA ALA A 178 17.10 4.42 10.04
C ALA A 178 18.24 4.45 9.01
N ASP A 179 19.48 4.53 9.49
CA ASP A 179 20.68 4.38 8.65
C ASP A 179 20.71 3.00 7.97
N ASN A 180 20.38 1.95 8.73
CA ASN A 180 20.24 0.59 8.25
C ASN A 180 18.77 0.23 8.12
N TYR A 181 18.33 -0.10 6.90
CA TYR A 181 16.93 -0.42 6.63
C TYR A 181 16.52 -1.71 7.37
N PRO A 182 15.53 -1.66 8.28
CA PRO A 182 15.02 -2.86 8.94
C PRO A 182 14.35 -3.79 7.93
N GLU A 183 14.61 -5.09 8.01
CA GLU A 183 14.12 -6.06 7.02
C GLU A 183 12.59 -6.13 7.00
N PHE A 184 11.97 -6.20 8.19
CA PHE A 184 10.52 -6.26 8.34
C PHE A 184 10.03 -5.29 9.43
N LEU A 185 8.95 -4.57 9.15
CA LEU A 185 8.30 -3.71 10.15
C LEU A 185 7.72 -4.52 11.32
N THR A 186 7.43 -5.80 11.08
CA THR A 186 6.81 -6.67 12.08
C THR A 186 7.76 -6.96 13.25
N LEU A 187 9.08 -6.91 13.06
CA LEU A 187 10.04 -7.19 14.15
C LEU A 187 9.92 -6.18 15.31
N PRO A 188 10.14 -4.86 15.12
CA PRO A 188 9.99 -3.89 16.20
C PRO A 188 8.55 -3.77 16.70
N LEU A 189 7.59 -4.06 15.82
CA LEU A 189 6.18 -4.10 16.16
C LEU A 189 5.86 -5.25 17.14
N TYR A 190 6.35 -6.46 16.89
CA TYR A 190 6.18 -7.60 17.80
C TYR A 190 6.84 -7.36 19.16
N GLU A 191 8.00 -6.69 19.20
CA GLU A 191 8.65 -6.30 20.46
C GLU A 191 7.85 -5.24 21.23
N ALA A 192 7.04 -4.45 20.52
CA ALA A 192 6.21 -3.38 21.08
C ALA A 192 4.84 -3.86 21.56
N MET A 193 4.41 -5.07 21.19
CA MET A 193 3.21 -5.71 21.73
C MET A 193 3.58 -6.51 22.98
N GLU A 194 2.87 -6.27 24.09
CA GLU A 194 2.94 -7.11 25.29
C GLU A 194 2.16 -8.43 25.12
#